data_AF-A0A0Q0J6E6-F1
#
_entry.id   AF-A0A0Q0J6E6-F1
#
_cell.length_a   1.000
_cell.length_b   1.000
_cell.length_c   1.000
_cell.angle_alpha   90.00
_cell.angle_beta   90.00
_cell.angle_gamma   90.00
#
_symmetry.space_group_name_H-M   'P 1'
#
loop_
_entity.id
_entity.type
_entity.pdbx_description
1 polymer ?
#
loop_
_entity_poly.entity_id
_entity_poly.type
_entity_poly.pdbx_seq_one_letter_code
_entity_poly.pdbx_strand_id
1 'polypeptide(L)'
;MFKFLRNKKCEQCTGLKQTVLVENPNEFSSLIKRIKAEVENGNLIALPPENDGYQEEFHLVPNNAPWSDIVLNYFKCSNCNASFKMFADTYHGSKKNGWYCCK
;
A
#
# COMPACT_ATOMS: atom_id res chain seq x y z
N MET A 1 12.21 -11.67 26.84
CA MET A 1 13.07 -10.73 26.09
C MET A 1 13.21 -11.28 24.67
N PHE A 2 12.35 -10.88 23.74
CA PHE A 2 12.41 -11.38 22.36
C PHE A 2 13.37 -10.50 21.56
N LYS A 3 14.57 -11.01 21.30
CA LYS A 3 15.52 -10.41 20.35
C LYS A 3 14.93 -10.62 18.94
N PHE A 4 14.30 -9.59 18.39
CA PHE A 4 14.04 -9.53 16.95
C PHE A 4 15.39 -9.41 16.24
N LEU A 5 15.90 -10.54 15.74
CA LEU A 5 16.95 -10.54 14.75
C LEU A 5 16.40 -9.78 13.53
N ARG A 6 16.98 -8.61 13.24
CA ARG A 6 16.76 -7.88 11.97
C ARG A 6 17.21 -8.79 10.83
N ASN A 7 16.32 -9.65 10.35
CA ASN A 7 16.55 -10.37 9.10
C ASN A 7 16.60 -9.31 7.99
N LYS A 8 17.83 -9.01 7.52
CA LYS A 8 18.08 -8.00 6.47
C LYS A 8 17.37 -8.32 5.15
N LYS A 9 16.85 -9.54 4.97
CA LYS A 9 16.02 -9.95 3.83
C LYS A 9 14.76 -10.63 4.36
N CYS A 10 13.64 -9.92 4.30
CA CYS A 10 12.33 -10.51 4.54
C CYS A 10 11.82 -11.00 3.19
N GLU A 11 11.58 -12.30 3.06
CA GLU A 11 11.14 -12.91 1.80
C GLU A 11 9.78 -12.39 1.35
N GLN A 12 8.84 -12.17 2.28
CA GLN A 12 7.54 -11.54 2.00
C GLN A 12 7.65 -10.11 1.47
N CYS A 13 8.74 -9.41 1.81
CA CYS A 13 8.98 -8.06 1.30
C CYS A 13 9.66 -8.07 -0.08
N THR A 14 10.09 -9.23 -0.58
CA THR A 14 10.71 -9.36 -1.91
C THR A 14 9.69 -8.93 -2.95
N GLY A 15 10.03 -7.95 -3.78
CA GLY A 15 9.11 -7.35 -4.76
C GLY A 15 8.17 -6.27 -4.21
N LEU A 16 8.04 -6.10 -2.89
CA LEU A 16 7.31 -4.98 -2.26
C LEU A 16 8.24 -3.81 -1.89
N LYS A 17 9.54 -4.08 -1.72
CA LYS A 17 10.58 -3.10 -1.35
C LYS A 17 11.06 -2.21 -2.51
N GLN A 18 10.18 -1.89 -3.44
CA GLN A 18 10.47 -0.97 -4.53
C GLN A 18 9.37 0.08 -4.60
N THR A 19 9.75 1.34 -4.74
CA THR A 19 8.78 2.39 -5.10
C THR A 19 8.30 2.15 -6.52
N VAL A 20 6.99 2.07 -6.69
CA VAL A 20 6.33 1.90 -7.99
C VAL A 20 5.42 3.10 -8.20
N LEU A 21 5.75 3.94 -9.18
CA LEU A 21 4.86 5.02 -9.60
C LEU A 21 3.90 4.47 -10.65
N VAL A 22 2.68 5.00 -10.68
CA VAL A 22 1.67 4.70 -11.68
C VAL A 22 1.38 5.95 -12.50
N GLU A 23 1.25 5.81 -13.80
CA GLU A 23 1.06 6.91 -14.75
C GLU A 23 -0.38 7.03 -15.22
N ASN A 24 -1.18 5.97 -15.10
CA ASN A 24 -2.55 5.91 -15.59
C ASN A 24 -3.48 5.09 -14.67
N PRO A 25 -4.81 5.23 -14.83
CA PRO A 25 -5.79 4.53 -13.99
C PRO A 25 -5.71 2.99 -14.07
N ASN A 26 -5.30 2.41 -15.20
CA ASN A 26 -5.21 0.95 -15.34
C ASN A 26 -4.06 0.38 -14.50
N GLU A 27 -2.93 1.08 -14.46
CA GLU A 27 -1.81 0.76 -13.58
C GLU A 27 -2.19 0.89 -12.10
N PHE A 28 -2.93 1.94 -11.74
CA PHE A 28 -3.40 2.10 -10.36
C PHE A 28 -4.38 0.99 -9.96
N SER A 29 -5.32 0.62 -10.83
CA SER A 29 -6.21 -0.53 -10.63
C SER A 29 -5.43 -1.84 -10.43
N SER A 30 -4.38 -2.04 -11.23
CA SER A 30 -3.51 -3.21 -11.13
C SER A 30 -2.71 -3.22 -9.82
N LEU A 31 -2.25 -2.05 -9.37
CA LEU A 31 -1.59 -1.89 -8.10
C LEU A 31 -2.51 -2.22 -6.91
N ILE A 32 -3.74 -1.70 -6.90
CA ILE A 32 -4.73 -1.99 -5.85
C ILE A 32 -4.99 -3.50 -5.77
N LYS A 33 -5.28 -4.14 -6.91
CA LYS A 33 -5.52 -5.59 -6.97
C LYS A 33 -4.34 -6.39 -6.42
N ARG A 34 -3.12 -6.01 -6.80
CA ARG A 34 -1.90 -6.64 -6.27
C ARG A 34 -1.80 -6.49 -4.75
N ILE A 35 -1.99 -5.28 -4.21
CA ILE A 35 -1.89 -5.04 -2.77
C ILE A 35 -2.99 -5.79 -2.01
N LYS A 36 -4.22 -5.86 -2.55
CA LYS A 36 -5.29 -6.66 -1.95
C LYS A 36 -4.93 -8.14 -1.89
N ALA A 37 -4.38 -8.71 -2.96
CA ALA A 37 -3.90 -10.08 -2.94
C ALA A 37 -2.83 -10.30 -1.86
N GLU A 38 -1.91 -9.35 -1.65
CA GLU A 38 -0.91 -9.44 -0.57
C GLU A 38 -1.53 -9.34 0.83
N VAL A 39 -2.63 -8.59 1.00
CA VAL A 39 -3.38 -8.53 2.26
C VAL A 39 -4.16 -9.83 2.49
N GLU A 40 -4.84 -10.34 1.47
CA GLU A 40 -5.59 -11.61 1.52
C GLU A 40 -4.66 -12.80 1.79
N ASN A 41 -3.47 -12.81 1.21
CA ASN A 41 -2.43 -13.81 1.47
C ASN A 41 -1.76 -13.66 2.85
N GLY A 42 -2.07 -12.60 3.61
CA GLY A 42 -1.50 -12.33 4.92
C GLY A 42 -0.04 -11.85 4.91
N ASN A 43 0.49 -11.43 3.76
CA ASN A 43 1.84 -10.86 3.65
C ASN A 43 1.87 -9.39 4.12
N LEU A 44 0.78 -8.67 3.87
CA LEU A 44 0.58 -7.29 4.31
C LEU A 44 -0.59 -7.20 5.29
N ILE A 45 -0.44 -6.30 6.26
CA ILE A 45 -1.52 -5.86 7.15
C ILE A 45 -1.82 -4.42 6.78
N ALA A 46 -3.03 -4.16 6.29
CA ALA A 46 -3.54 -2.80 6.11
C ALA A 46 -3.73 -2.15 7.48
N LEU A 47 -3.22 -0.93 7.64
CA LEU A 47 -3.39 -0.15 8.86
C LEU A 47 -4.73 0.58 8.82
N PRO A 48 -5.38 0.76 9.98
CA PRO A 48 -6.60 1.56 10.06
C PRO A 48 -6.32 3.01 9.61
N PRO A 49 -7.33 3.71 9.06
CA PRO A 49 -7.18 5.10 8.68
C PRO A 49 -6.80 5.94 9.90
N GLU A 50 -5.90 6.90 9.71
CA GLU A 50 -5.72 7.96 10.68
C GLU A 50 -6.92 8.91 10.59
N ASN A 51 -7.34 9.54 11.70
CA ASN A 51 -8.45 10.51 11.73
C ASN A 51 -8.07 11.84 11.03
N ASP A 52 -7.46 11.77 9.85
CA ASP A 52 -7.00 12.90 9.05
C ASP A 52 -8.01 13.37 7.99
N GLY A 53 -9.09 12.60 7.81
CA GLY A 53 -10.18 12.89 6.88
C GLY A 53 -9.90 12.49 5.42
N TYR A 54 -8.74 11.90 5.13
CA TYR A 54 -8.34 11.49 3.78
C TYR A 54 -8.26 9.97 3.62
N GLN A 55 -8.04 9.24 4.72
CA GLN A 55 -7.88 7.79 4.68
C GLN A 55 -9.23 7.08 4.84
N GLU A 56 -9.54 6.20 3.90
CA GLU A 56 -10.62 5.21 4.03
C GLU A 56 -10.06 3.84 4.45
N GLU A 57 -10.90 2.95 4.97
CA GLU A 57 -10.48 1.58 5.24
C GLU A 57 -10.09 0.88 3.93
N PHE A 58 -8.89 0.29 3.87
CA PHE A 58 -8.34 -0.22 2.59
C PHE A 58 -9.24 -1.26 1.90
N HIS A 59 -10.00 -2.06 2.65
CA HIS A 59 -10.90 -3.06 2.06
C HIS A 59 -12.06 -2.41 1.27
N LEU A 60 -12.41 -1.16 1.60
CA LEU A 60 -13.44 -0.38 0.90
C LEU A 60 -12.94 0.22 -0.42
N VAL A 61 -11.62 0.39 -0.58
CA VAL A 61 -11.03 0.95 -1.82
C VAL A 61 -11.37 0.03 -3.00
N PRO A 62 -12.08 0.51 -4.04
CA PRO A 62 -12.52 -0.35 -5.13
C PRO A 62 -11.36 -0.75 -6.05
N ASN A 63 -11.46 -1.95 -6.64
CA ASN A 63 -10.42 -2.50 -7.52
C ASN A 63 -10.22 -1.72 -8.83
N ASN A 64 -11.23 -0.94 -9.22
CA ASN A 64 -11.23 -0.09 -10.40
C ASN A 64 -11.97 1.21 -10.03
N ALA A 65 -11.80 2.26 -10.84
CA ALA A 65 -12.53 3.50 -10.70
C ALA A 65 -14.07 3.29 -10.69
N PRO A 66 -14.85 4.20 -10.07
CA PRO A 66 -14.39 5.44 -9.43
C PRO A 66 -13.74 5.23 -8.06
N TRP A 67 -12.78 6.08 -7.73
CA TRP A 67 -12.15 6.16 -6.41
C TRP A 67 -12.49 7.50 -5.76
N SER A 68 -12.29 7.59 -4.44
CA SER A 68 -12.23 8.85 -3.69
C SER A 68 -11.16 9.79 -4.30
N ASP A 69 -11.34 11.11 -4.23
CA ASP A 69 -10.44 12.11 -4.81
C ASP A 69 -8.96 11.89 -4.43
N ILE A 70 -8.75 11.48 -3.17
CA ILE A 70 -7.48 11.02 -2.65
C ILE A 70 -7.66 9.57 -2.17
N VAL A 71 -6.79 8.69 -2.63
CA VAL A 71 -6.64 7.34 -2.06
C VAL A 71 -5.34 7.30 -1.27
N LEU A 72 -5.41 7.12 0.04
CA LEU A 72 -4.26 7.02 0.92
C LEU A 72 -4.44 5.87 1.90
N ASN A 73 -3.51 4.91 1.87
CA ASN A 73 -3.49 3.80 2.82
C ASN A 73 -2.07 3.44 3.22
N TYR A 74 -1.91 3.02 4.47
CA TYR A 74 -0.65 2.54 5.01
C TYR A 74 -0.73 1.04 5.30
N PHE A 75 0.43 0.38 5.20
CA PHE A 75 0.54 -1.06 5.37
C PHE A 75 1.80 -1.38 6.16
N LYS A 76 1.79 -2.53 6.83
CA LYS A 76 3.01 -3.14 7.36
C LYS A 76 3.15 -4.58 6.89
N CYS A 77 4.38 -5.03 6.67
CA CYS A 77 4.64 -6.46 6.48
C CYS A 77 4.30 -7.24 7.76
N SER A 78 3.54 -8.32 7.62
CA SER A 78 3.14 -9.16 8.75
C SER A 78 4.33 -9.86 9.44
N ASN A 79 5.41 -10.15 8.69
CA ASN A 79 6.59 -10.81 9.23
C ASN A 79 7.64 -9.85 9.81
N CYS A 80 8.04 -8.81 9.07
CA CYS A 80 9.16 -7.95 9.47
C CYS A 80 8.77 -6.52 9.90
N ASN A 81 7.47 -6.19 9.90
CA ASN A 81 6.94 -4.87 10.24
C ASN A 81 7.50 -3.71 9.38
N ALA A 82 8.03 -3.98 8.18
CA ALA A 82 8.39 -2.91 7.26
C ALA A 82 7.13 -2.14 6.84
N SER A 83 7.20 -0.81 6.83
CA SER A 83 6.08 0.07 6.50
C SER A 83 6.04 0.40 5.02
N PHE A 84 4.83 0.52 4.49
CA PHE A 84 4.55 0.89 3.11
C PHE A 84 3.37 1.85 3.03
N LYS A 85 3.28 2.57 1.91
CA LYS A 85 2.20 3.51 1.62
C LYS A 85 1.74 3.36 0.18
N MET A 86 0.43 3.31 -0.02
CA MET A 86 -0.21 3.56 -1.30
C MET A 86 -0.82 4.96 -1.28
N PHE A 87 -0.57 5.74 -2.33
CA PHE A 87 -1.12 7.09 -2.46
C PHE A 87 -1.53 7.36 -3.91
N ALA A 88 -2.67 7.99 -4.12
CA ALA A 88 -3.01 8.65 -5.37
C ALA A 88 -3.87 9.88 -5.14
N ASP A 89 -3.57 10.98 -5.85
CA ASP A 89 -4.53 12.03 -6.15
C ASP A 89 -5.20 11.65 -7.47
N THR A 90 -6.45 11.16 -7.40
CA THR A 90 -7.19 10.65 -8.56
C THR A 90 -8.08 11.69 -9.19
N TYR A 91 -8.31 12.83 -8.51
CA TYR A 91 -9.08 13.94 -9.05
C TYR A 91 -8.21 14.86 -9.92
N HIS A 92 -7.06 15.32 -9.42
CA HIS A 92 -6.15 16.17 -10.19
C HIS A 92 -5.11 15.38 -10.99
N GLY A 93 -4.83 14.13 -10.57
CA GLY A 93 -3.69 13.37 -11.04
C GLY A 93 -2.38 13.87 -10.43
N SER A 94 -1.42 12.95 -10.23
CA SER A 94 -0.10 13.32 -9.71
C SER A 94 0.99 12.38 -10.19
N LYS A 95 2.18 12.94 -10.42
CA LYS A 95 3.42 12.15 -10.64
C LYS A 95 3.87 11.40 -9.38
N LYS A 96 3.16 11.57 -8.27
CA LYS A 96 3.37 10.87 -7.00
C LYS A 96 2.36 9.74 -6.77
N ASN A 97 1.51 9.41 -7.76
CA ASN A 97 0.59 8.30 -7.60
C ASN A 97 1.39 6.99 -7.59
N GLY A 98 1.11 6.09 -6.65
CA GLY A 98 1.72 4.77 -6.60
C GLY A 98 1.97 4.22 -5.19
N TRP A 99 2.93 3.29 -5.15
CA TRP A 99 3.36 2.53 -4.00
C TRP A 99 4.75 2.97 -3.54
N TYR A 100 4.91 3.07 -2.23
CA TYR A 100 6.13 3.52 -1.58
C TYR A 100 6.54 2.53 -0.50
N CYS A 101 7.79 2.08 -0.53
CA CYS A 101 8.37 1.34 0.57
C CYS A 101 9.13 2.25 1.53
N CYS A 102 9.20 1.81 2.79
CA CYS A 102 10.39 1.96 3.61
C CYS A 102 10.67 3.42 4.04
N LYS A 103 9.65 4.12 4.54
CA LYS A 103 9.90 5.26 5.42
C LYS A 103 10.22 4.78 6.83
#